data_AF-A0A2V8F0U7-F1
#
_entry.id   AF-A0A2V8F0U7-F1
#
_cell.length_a   1.000
_cell.length_b   1.000
_cell.length_c   1.000
_cell.angle_alpha   90.00
_cell.angle_beta   90.00
_cell.angle_gamma   90.00
#
_symmetry.space_group_name_H-M   'P 1'
#
loop_
_entity.id
_entity.type
_entity.pdbx_description
1 polymer ?
#
loop_
_entity_poly.entity_id
_entity_poly.type
_entity_poly.pdbx_seq_one_letter_code
_entity_poly.pdbx_strand_id
1 'polypeptide(L)' 'MNAFSPATPSVSLIIPAYNEVESLTKTIDEAHAYFDAHRITHEIITAVEGDDGTVELAQS' A
#
# COMPACT_ATOMS: atom_id res chain seq x y z
N MET A 1 13.35 12.19 27.22
CA MET A 1 12.62 12.31 25.95
C MET A 1 13.04 11.12 25.09
N ASN A 2 12.20 10.11 24.94
CA ASN A 2 12.49 8.98 24.05
C ASN A 2 12.01 9.36 22.65
N ALA A 3 12.94 9.46 21.70
CA ALA A 3 12.59 9.58 20.30
C ALA A 3 11.98 8.24 19.84
N PHE A 4 10.72 8.24 19.43
CA PHE A 4 10.17 7.16 18.63
C PHE A 4 10.95 7.14 17.30
N SER A 5 11.83 6.16 17.12
CA SER A 5 12.30 5.82 15.77
C SER A 5 11.19 4.99 15.14
N PRO A 6 10.62 5.37 13.98
CA PRO A 6 9.71 4.48 13.28
C PRO A 6 10.47 3.18 13.01
N ALA A 7 9.85 2.05 13.34
CA ALA A 7 10.43 0.75 13.05
C ALA A 7 10.68 0.66 11.54
N THR A 8 11.91 0.44 11.12
CA THR A 8 12.24 0.25 9.71
C THR A 8 11.38 -0.88 9.14
N PRO A 9 10.68 -0.67 8.01
CA PRO A 9 9.91 -1.75 7.40
C PRO A 9 10.86 -2.89 7.02
N SER A 10 10.43 -4.12 7.29
CA SER A 10 11.17 -5.33 6.89
C SER A 10 10.90 -5.69 5.43
N VAL A 11 9.78 -5.20 4.88
CA VAL A 11 9.32 -5.45 3.51
C VAL A 11 8.77 -4.16 2.92
N SER A 12 9.14 -3.87 1.68
CA SER A 12 8.48 -2.85 0.85
C SER A 12 7.78 -3.55 -0.31
N LEU A 13 6.46 -3.44 -0.39
CA LEU A 13 5.67 -3.98 -1.50
C LEU A 13 5.39 -2.86 -2.50
N ILE A 14 5.83 -3.03 -3.75
CA ILE A 14 5.55 -2.09 -4.83
C ILE A 14 4.41 -2.67 -5.67
N ILE A 15 3.31 -1.93 -5.80
CA ILE A 15 2.15 -2.33 -6.59
C ILE A 15 2.01 -1.36 -7.78
N PRO A 16 2.43 -1.77 -8.99
CA PRO A 16 2.05 -1.04 -10.20
C PRO A 16 0.56 -1.26 -10.47
N ALA A 17 -0.17 -0.19 -10.78
CA ALA A 17 -1.59 -0.25 -11.11
C ALA A 17 -1.90 0.65 -12.32
N TYR A 18 -2.61 0.10 -13.30
CA TYR A 18 -3.08 0.81 -14.49
C TYR A 18 -4.55 0.48 -14.71
N ASN A 19 -5.43 1.47 -14.59
CA ASN A 19 -6.87 1.31 -14.69
C ASN A 19 -7.44 0.20 -13.77
N GLU A 20 -7.15 0.31 -12.48
CA GLU A 20 -7.52 -0.63 -11.41
C GLU A 20 -8.46 0.00 -10.37
N VAL A 21 -9.29 0.98 -10.75
CA VAL A 21 -10.14 1.74 -9.81
C VAL A 21 -11.06 0.83 -8.97
N GLU A 22 -11.48 -0.32 -9.51
CA GLU A 22 -12.36 -1.27 -8.83
C GLU A 22 -11.61 -2.21 -7.87
N SER A 23 -10.31 -2.43 -8.06
CA SER A 23 -9.54 -3.51 -7.41
C SER A 23 -8.44 -3.00 -6.47
N LEU A 24 -7.94 -1.77 -6.68
CA LEU A 24 -6.75 -1.26 -5.99
C LEU A 24 -6.92 -1.23 -4.47
N THR A 25 -8.03 -0.68 -3.96
CA THR A 25 -8.30 -0.64 -2.51
C THR A 25 -8.33 -2.03 -1.91
N LYS A 26 -9.04 -2.97 -2.55
CA LYS A 26 -9.12 -4.36 -2.08
C LYS A 26 -7.74 -5.01 -2.04
N THR A 27 -6.91 -4.78 -3.06
CA THR A 27 -5.54 -5.33 -3.12
C THR A 27 -4.67 -4.79 -1.99
N ILE A 28 -4.75 -3.49 -1.71
CA ILE A 28 -4.02 -2.85 -0.60
C ILE A 28 -4.50 -3.41 0.75
N ASP A 29 -5.81 -3.53 0.95
CA ASP A 29 -6.40 -4.07 2.18
C ASP A 29 -5.99 -5.53 2.44
N GLU A 30 -6.01 -6.36 1.40
CA GLU A 30 -5.58 -7.76 1.49
C GLU A 30 -4.08 -7.87 1.80
N ALA A 31 -3.25 -7.01 1.23
CA ALA A 31 -1.82 -6.96 1.51
C ALA A 31 -1.54 -6.54 2.96
N HIS A 32 -2.19 -5.48 3.45
CA HIS A 32 -2.11 -5.08 4.87
C HIS A 32 -2.54 -6.22 5.80
N ALA A 33 -3.71 -6.82 5.54
CA ALA A 33 -4.24 -7.91 6.34
C ALA A 33 -3.27 -9.10 6.40
N TYR A 34 -2.63 -9.44 5.28
CA TYR A 34 -1.62 -10.49 5.24
C TYR A 34 -0.41 -10.15 6.11
N PHE A 35 0.19 -8.97 5.95
CA PHE A 35 1.39 -8.61 6.71
C PHE A 35 1.10 -8.45 8.21
N ASP A 36 -0.05 -7.90 8.56
CA ASP A 36 -0.51 -7.74 9.95
C ASP A 36 -0.70 -9.09 10.64
N ALA A 37 -1.36 -10.04 9.95
CA ALA A 37 -1.54 -11.40 10.46
C ALA A 37 -0.21 -12.11 10.76
N HIS A 38 0.85 -11.74 10.03
CA HIS A 38 2.20 -12.31 10.19
C HIS A 38 3.14 -11.44 11.04
N ARG A 39 2.67 -10.30 11.57
CA ARG A 39 3.47 -9.33 12.33
C ARG A 39 4.69 -8.82 11.56
N ILE A 40 4.53 -8.61 10.26
CA ILE A 40 5.58 -8.09 9.38
C ILE A 40 5.45 -6.56 9.30
N THR A 41 6.48 -5.82 9.72
CA THR A 41 6.55 -4.38 9.48
C THR A 41 6.74 -4.14 7.98
N HIS A 42 5.85 -3.36 7.39
CA HIS A 42 5.80 -3.22 5.94
C HIS A 42 5.43 -1.80 5.52
N GLU A 43 5.76 -1.47 4.28
CA GLU A 43 5.22 -0.33 3.55
C GLU A 43 4.67 -0.82 2.20
N ILE A 44 3.64 -0.15 1.71
CA ILE A 44 3.08 -0.39 0.38
C ILE A 44 3.24 0.90 -0.42
N ILE A 45 3.88 0.79 -1.58
CA ILE A 45 4.12 1.90 -2.51
C ILE A 45 3.37 1.59 -3.80
N THR A 46 2.37 2.40 -4.13
CA THR A 46 1.61 2.24 -5.36
C THR A 46 2.17 3.13 -6.46
N ALA A 47 2.53 2.55 -7.59
CA ALA A 47 2.87 3.27 -8.82
C ALA A 47 1.62 3.27 -9.72
N VAL A 48 0.86 4.36 -9.67
CA VAL A 48 -0.44 4.45 -10.34
C VAL A 48 -0.37 5.28 -11.62
N GLU A 49 -1.04 4.80 -12.65
CA GLU A 49 -1.28 5.48 -13.91
C GLU A 49 -2.69 5.11 -14.42
N GLY A 50 -3.26 5.88 -15.34
CA GLY A 50 -4.57 5.56 -15.93
C GLY A 50 -5.47 6.77 -16.11
N ASP A 51 -6.69 6.49 -16.59
CA ASP A 51 -7.73 7.46 -16.91
C ASP A 51 -9.14 7.06 -16.42
N ASP A 52 -9.23 6.02 -15.59
CA ASP A 52 -10.49 5.47 -15.06
C ASP A 52 -10.84 5.93 -13.63
N GLY A 53 -10.02 6.81 -13.04
CA GLY A 53 -10.14 7.21 -11.64
C GLY A 53 -9.12 6.56 -10.69
N THR A 54 -8.24 5.66 -11.17
CA THR A 54 -7.23 4.97 -10.34
C THR A 54 -6.27 5.95 -9.66
N VAL A 55 -5.87 7.02 -10.35
CA VAL A 55 -4.93 8.01 -9.81
C VAL A 55 -5.58 8.82 -8.69
N GLU A 56 -6.83 9.23 -8.89
CA GLU A 56 -7.64 9.96 -7.92
C GLU A 56 -7.90 9.12 -6.68
N LEU A 57 -8.22 7.83 -6.88
CA LEU A 57 -8.40 6.86 -5.79
C LEU A 57 -7.14 6.71 -4.93
N ALA A 58 -5.95 6.70 -5.55
CA ALA A 58 -4.70 6.57 -4.82
C ALA A 58 -4.29 7.82 -4.02
N GLN A 59 -4.95 8.97 -4.27
CA GLN A 59 -4.67 10.24 -3.62
C GLN A 59 -5.70 10.62 -2.54
N SER A 60 -6.78 9.85 -2.38
CA SER A 60 -7.87 10.10 -1.41
C SER A 60 -7.53 9.59 -0.02
#